data_AF-A0AAN8I2X6-F1
#
_entry.id   AF-A0AAN8I2X6-F1
#
_cell.length_a   1.000
_cell.length_b   1.000
_cell.length_c   1.000
_cell.angle_alpha   90.00
_cell.angle_beta   90.00
_cell.angle_gamma   90.00
#
_symmetry.space_group_name_H-M   'P 1'
#
loop_
_entity.id
_entity.type
_entity.pdbx_description
1 polymer ?
#
loop_
_entity_poly.entity_id
_entity_poly.type
_entity_poly.pdbx_seq_one_letter_code
_entity_poly.pdbx_strand_id
1 'polypeptide(L)'
;MKSWLPSIPYPPPDQHGFWEPVTSTLQWCEEDYYATYYSAEIMNTLTNLMFWYCAWEGIKSCRKHNHDKVFEVAYYGYLLVGFGSFMFHTTLKYPWQLVDELNMIYTTCLMCYASLSYSRPTEFRIWLAILCVLFCAFITAYYHYLQDPAFHQNVYAAMTVWLVFRSAWQMENTLRPSWRKTTEADRLAKEKKGVAVPTREEQERLNKRDLDILHNMWLLVGWGVGVFLTGFAIWGIDNKYCSTLRSWRRDIGLPWGIVLEGHAWWHIFTGYGAYCYIVWGIHLRHVLNGKQDEYKLVWPRCWNLPEIVRTSGKTKHANGKVPNGGLKQG
;
A
#
# COMPACT_ATOMS: atom_id res chain seq x y z
N MET A 1 7.22 40.47 0.64
CA MET A 1 6.64 39.81 1.83
C MET A 1 5.44 40.62 2.33
N LYS A 2 4.28 39.99 2.52
CA LYS A 2 3.09 40.67 3.03
C LYS A 2 3.26 40.90 4.53
N SER A 3 3.10 42.13 5.00
CA SER A 3 3.39 42.55 6.39
C SER A 3 2.55 41.86 7.47
N TRP A 4 1.45 41.18 7.11
CA TRP A 4 0.56 40.50 8.05
C TRP A 4 0.88 39.03 8.28
N LEU A 5 1.74 38.42 7.45
CA LEU A 5 2.12 37.01 7.58
C LEU A 5 3.56 36.93 8.10
N PRO A 6 3.79 36.44 9.33
CA PRO A 6 5.15 36.23 9.81
C PRO A 6 5.86 35.25 8.87
N SER A 7 6.87 35.74 8.17
CA SER A 7 7.72 34.92 7.31
C SER A 7 9.17 35.43 7.30
N ILE A 8 10.08 34.50 7.07
CA ILE A 8 11.48 34.81 6.76
C ILE A 8 11.71 34.60 5.25
N PRO A 9 12.67 35.33 4.64
CA PRO A 9 13.00 35.14 3.25
C PRO A 9 13.34 33.67 2.94
N TYR A 10 12.85 33.18 1.81
CA TYR A 10 13.28 31.88 1.31
C TYR A 10 14.74 32.00 0.85
N PRO A 11 15.64 31.09 1.26
CA PRO A 11 17.06 31.14 0.90
C PRO A 11 17.28 31.16 -0.62
N PRO A 12 18.38 31.79 -1.10
CA PRO A 12 18.66 31.83 -2.52
C PRO A 12 18.96 30.42 -3.07
N PRO A 13 18.71 30.18 -4.37
CA PRO A 13 19.06 28.91 -5.02
C PRO A 13 20.59 28.70 -5.05
N ASP A 14 21.01 27.53 -5.51
CA ASP A 14 22.41 27.17 -5.78
C ASP A 14 23.32 27.24 -4.53
N GLN A 15 22.81 26.78 -3.38
CA GLN A 15 23.60 26.63 -2.17
C GLN A 15 24.59 25.46 -2.32
N HIS A 16 25.83 25.68 -1.89
CA HIS A 16 26.81 24.59 -1.83
C HIS A 16 26.39 23.53 -0.82
N GLY A 17 26.45 22.27 -1.23
CA GLY A 17 26.08 21.11 -0.41
C GLY A 17 27.21 20.13 -0.11
N PHE A 18 27.06 19.36 0.97
CA PHE A 18 28.03 18.33 1.38
C PHE A 18 28.19 17.21 0.36
N TRP A 19 27.10 16.82 -0.31
CA TRP A 19 27.09 15.70 -1.26
C TRP A 19 27.33 16.14 -2.70
N GLU A 20 27.80 17.36 -2.98
CA GLU A 20 28.14 17.75 -4.34
C GLU A 20 29.27 16.89 -4.95
N PRO A 21 29.30 16.68 -6.29
CA PRO A 21 28.33 17.13 -7.29
C PRO A 21 27.11 16.19 -7.41
N VAL A 22 25.96 16.71 -7.87
CA VAL A 22 24.78 15.89 -8.19
C VAL A 22 25.13 14.88 -9.30
N THR A 23 24.78 13.61 -9.13
CA THR A 23 25.02 12.56 -10.14
C THR A 23 23.77 11.83 -10.59
N SER A 24 22.62 12.07 -9.97
CA SER A 24 21.34 11.51 -10.38
C SER A 24 20.92 12.00 -11.77
N THR A 25 20.06 11.23 -12.43
CA THR A 25 19.50 11.60 -13.74
C THR A 25 18.31 12.56 -13.60
N LEU A 26 17.78 12.71 -12.39
CA LEU A 26 16.68 13.60 -12.05
C LEU A 26 16.95 14.38 -10.76
N GLN A 27 16.35 15.57 -10.71
CA GLN A 27 16.35 16.49 -9.59
C GLN A 27 14.95 17.12 -9.53
N TRP A 28 14.38 17.24 -8.33
CA TRP A 28 12.99 17.65 -8.17
C TRP A 28 12.87 19.16 -7.99
N CYS A 29 11.64 19.62 -7.77
CA CYS A 29 11.37 21.06 -7.71
C CYS A 29 11.81 21.71 -6.39
N GLU A 30 12.08 20.97 -5.33
CA GLU A 30 12.67 21.54 -4.12
C GLU A 30 14.05 22.16 -4.46
N GLU A 31 14.43 23.27 -3.83
CA GLU A 31 15.74 23.87 -4.06
C GLU A 31 16.83 23.14 -3.27
N ASP A 32 17.97 22.85 -3.88
CA ASP A 32 19.01 22.09 -3.20
C ASP A 32 19.66 22.89 -2.06
N TYR A 33 19.84 22.24 -0.91
CA TYR A 33 20.55 22.69 0.28
C TYR A 33 20.05 24.04 0.85
N TYR A 34 18.84 24.49 0.46
CA TYR A 34 18.31 25.79 0.89
C TYR A 34 18.19 25.89 2.42
N ALA A 35 17.85 24.78 3.08
CA ALA A 35 17.63 24.73 4.52
C ALA A 35 18.83 24.21 5.32
N THR A 36 19.68 23.37 4.72
CA THR A 36 20.80 22.71 5.40
C THR A 36 21.88 22.28 4.42
N TYR A 37 23.14 22.34 4.87
CA TYR A 37 24.31 21.89 4.11
C TYR A 37 24.36 20.37 3.84
N TYR A 38 23.64 19.56 4.65
CA TYR A 38 23.80 18.10 4.67
C TYR A 38 22.74 17.31 3.88
N SER A 39 21.62 17.93 3.51
CA SER A 39 20.50 17.30 2.81
C SER A 39 20.05 18.21 1.68
N ALA A 40 20.12 17.71 0.45
CA ALA A 40 19.81 18.49 -0.75
C ALA A 40 18.35 18.94 -0.74
N GLU A 41 17.42 18.00 -0.68
CA GLU A 41 15.98 18.29 -0.71
C GLU A 41 15.37 17.90 0.65
N ILE A 42 15.38 18.81 1.62
CA ILE A 42 15.09 18.48 3.03
C ILE A 42 13.64 18.07 3.26
N MET A 43 12.68 18.68 2.58
CA MET A 43 11.26 18.37 2.74
C MET A 43 10.94 17.04 2.06
N ASN A 44 11.45 16.82 0.86
CA ASN A 44 11.39 15.53 0.18
C ASN A 44 12.06 14.43 1.03
N THR A 45 13.18 14.73 1.68
CA THR A 45 13.86 13.81 2.60
C THR A 45 13.01 13.49 3.83
N LEU A 46 12.55 14.49 4.60
CA LEU A 46 11.88 14.27 5.88
C LEU A 46 10.48 13.66 5.74
N THR A 47 9.78 13.95 4.65
CA THR A 47 8.46 13.35 4.38
C THR A 47 8.50 11.84 4.21
N ASN A 48 9.66 11.27 3.86
CA ASN A 48 9.86 9.83 3.82
C ASN A 48 9.86 9.15 5.19
N LEU A 49 9.99 9.90 6.30
CA LEU A 49 9.83 9.35 7.66
C LEU A 49 8.41 8.79 7.90
N MET A 50 7.41 9.25 7.13
CA MET A 50 6.07 8.67 7.13
C MET A 50 6.09 7.20 6.73
N PHE A 51 6.90 6.81 5.73
CA PHE A 51 7.06 5.41 5.35
C PHE A 51 7.64 4.59 6.50
N TRP A 52 8.62 5.14 7.23
CA TRP A 52 9.23 4.40 8.33
C TRP A 52 8.23 4.18 9.46
N TYR A 53 7.44 5.20 9.79
CA TYR A 53 6.36 5.11 10.78
C TYR A 53 5.29 4.08 10.38
N CYS A 54 4.77 4.17 9.14
CA CYS A 54 3.77 3.24 8.62
C CYS A 54 4.28 1.80 8.55
N ALA A 55 5.54 1.61 8.13
CA ALA A 55 6.18 0.29 8.12
C ALA A 55 6.27 -0.30 9.52
N TRP A 56 6.71 0.50 10.49
CA TRP A 56 6.84 0.09 11.88
C TRP A 56 5.50 -0.39 12.45
N GLU A 57 4.44 0.41 12.32
CA GLU A 57 3.10 0.02 12.79
C GLU A 57 2.56 -1.20 12.03
N GLY A 58 2.81 -1.30 10.73
CA GLY A 58 2.45 -2.46 9.91
C GLY A 58 3.13 -3.77 10.37
N ILE A 59 4.45 -3.75 10.58
CA ILE A 59 5.23 -4.91 11.05
C ILE A 59 4.77 -5.34 12.44
N LYS A 60 4.61 -4.37 13.34
CA LYS A 60 4.09 -4.58 14.70
C LYS A 60 2.70 -5.23 14.66
N SER A 61 1.81 -4.75 13.78
CA SER A 61 0.48 -5.33 13.58
C SER A 61 0.55 -6.76 13.06
N CYS A 62 1.34 -7.03 12.02
CA CYS A 62 1.57 -8.36 11.47
C CYS A 62 2.00 -9.38 12.55
N ARG A 63 2.92 -8.98 13.43
CA ARG A 63 3.39 -9.83 14.54
C ARG A 63 2.33 -10.01 15.62
N LYS A 64 1.71 -8.92 16.06
CA LYS A 64 0.70 -8.91 17.14
C LYS A 64 -0.54 -9.72 16.77
N HIS A 65 -0.98 -9.65 15.52
CA HIS A 65 -2.19 -10.29 15.03
C HIS A 65 -1.93 -11.55 14.20
N ASN A 66 -0.69 -12.03 14.17
CA ASN A 66 -0.27 -13.27 13.50
C ASN A 66 -0.74 -13.34 12.04
N HIS A 67 -0.51 -12.26 11.29
CA HIS A 67 -0.75 -12.22 9.85
C HIS A 67 0.31 -13.03 9.09
N ASP A 68 -0.02 -13.45 7.87
CA ASP A 68 0.90 -14.22 7.02
C ASP A 68 2.23 -13.47 6.83
N LYS A 69 3.35 -14.19 6.94
CA LYS A 69 4.71 -13.62 6.89
C LYS A 69 5.03 -12.83 5.62
N VAL A 70 4.35 -13.12 4.52
CA VAL A 70 4.52 -12.37 3.26
C VAL A 70 4.19 -10.88 3.43
N PHE A 71 3.27 -10.50 4.32
CA PHE A 71 2.94 -9.10 4.58
C PHE A 71 3.96 -8.41 5.48
N GLU A 72 4.58 -9.15 6.42
CA GLU A 72 5.74 -8.64 7.17
C GLU A 72 6.90 -8.33 6.21
N VAL A 73 7.17 -9.22 5.24
CA VAL A 73 8.15 -8.97 4.17
C VAL A 73 7.76 -7.79 3.30
N ALA A 74 6.47 -7.64 2.95
CA ALA A 74 5.98 -6.48 2.19
C ALA A 74 6.21 -5.15 2.92
N TYR A 75 6.02 -5.09 4.24
CA TYR A 75 6.32 -3.89 5.02
C TYR A 75 7.82 -3.58 5.12
N TYR A 76 8.69 -4.59 5.10
CA TYR A 76 10.13 -4.34 4.95
C TYR A 76 10.48 -3.79 3.56
N GLY A 77 9.85 -4.30 2.50
CA GLY A 77 10.00 -3.71 1.15
C GLY A 77 9.54 -2.25 1.12
N TYR A 78 8.38 -1.97 1.71
CA TYR A 78 7.85 -0.62 1.86
C TYR A 78 8.78 0.30 2.70
N LEU A 79 9.41 -0.21 3.76
CA LEU A 79 10.43 0.52 4.53
C LEU A 79 11.65 0.85 3.67
N LEU A 80 12.10 -0.10 2.84
CA LEU A 80 13.24 0.08 1.94
C LEU A 80 12.97 1.11 0.84
N VAL A 81 11.73 1.22 0.35
CA VAL A 81 11.31 2.31 -0.54
C VAL A 81 11.52 3.66 0.16
N GLY A 82 10.93 3.84 1.35
CA GLY A 82 11.07 5.10 2.10
C GLY A 82 12.51 5.41 2.51
N PHE A 83 13.31 4.40 2.86
CA PHE A 83 14.73 4.58 3.16
C PHE A 83 15.55 4.96 1.92
N GLY A 84 15.30 4.29 0.79
CA GLY A 84 15.92 4.61 -0.50
C GLY A 84 15.64 6.04 -0.91
N SER A 85 14.36 6.45 -0.88
CA SER A 85 13.93 7.81 -1.18
C SER A 85 14.55 8.83 -0.23
N PHE A 86 14.56 8.57 1.09
CA PHE A 86 15.24 9.44 2.07
C PHE A 86 16.71 9.68 1.70
N MET A 87 17.44 8.61 1.39
CA MET A 87 18.86 8.71 1.03
C MET A 87 19.07 9.37 -0.34
N PHE A 88 18.16 9.13 -1.29
CA PHE A 88 18.19 9.78 -2.59
C PHE A 88 18.01 11.29 -2.45
N HIS A 89 16.95 11.77 -1.82
CA HIS A 89 16.69 13.20 -1.64
C HIS A 89 17.73 13.90 -0.74
N THR A 90 18.38 13.16 0.15
CA THR A 90 19.50 13.71 0.93
C THR A 90 20.73 13.99 0.07
N THR A 91 21.01 13.12 -0.91
CA THR A 91 22.33 13.06 -1.56
C THR A 91 22.33 13.39 -3.06
N LEU A 92 21.19 13.25 -3.74
CA LEU A 92 21.01 13.33 -5.19
C LEU A 92 22.05 12.51 -5.96
N LYS A 93 22.35 11.30 -5.45
CA LYS A 93 23.29 10.36 -6.08
C LYS A 93 22.57 9.26 -6.83
N TYR A 94 23.08 8.96 -8.01
CA TYR A 94 22.52 7.93 -8.88
C TYR A 94 22.36 6.54 -8.22
N PRO A 95 23.30 6.01 -7.42
CA PRO A 95 23.07 4.75 -6.71
C PRO A 95 21.86 4.78 -5.78
N TRP A 96 21.63 5.90 -5.07
CA TRP A 96 20.46 6.03 -4.19
C TRP A 96 19.17 6.25 -4.97
N GLN A 97 19.22 6.92 -6.12
CA GLN A 97 18.09 7.00 -7.05
C GLN A 97 17.65 5.60 -7.50
N LEU A 98 18.59 4.72 -7.85
CA LEU A 98 18.27 3.33 -8.19
C LEU A 98 17.64 2.59 -7.02
N VAL A 99 18.12 2.80 -5.79
CA VAL A 99 17.54 2.17 -4.59
C VAL A 99 16.11 2.68 -4.34
N ASP A 100 15.85 3.96 -4.52
CA ASP A 100 14.50 4.54 -4.39
C ASP A 100 13.54 3.93 -5.43
N GLU A 101 13.83 4.16 -6.71
CA GLU A 101 12.92 3.81 -7.81
C GLU A 101 12.76 2.29 -7.94
N LEU A 102 13.85 1.51 -7.96
CA LEU A 102 13.75 0.07 -8.19
C LEU A 102 13.09 -0.69 -7.03
N ASN A 103 13.23 -0.23 -5.79
CA ASN A 103 12.55 -0.86 -4.66
C ASN A 103 11.02 -0.76 -4.76
N MET A 104 10.50 0.27 -5.44
CA MET A 104 9.06 0.36 -5.73
C MET A 104 8.61 -0.82 -6.60
N ILE A 105 9.38 -1.16 -7.64
CA ILE A 105 9.12 -2.33 -8.51
C ILE A 105 9.26 -3.63 -7.73
N TYR A 106 10.33 -3.80 -6.96
CA TYR A 106 10.58 -5.03 -6.20
C TYR A 106 9.47 -5.29 -5.18
N THR A 107 9.03 -4.26 -4.45
CA THR A 107 7.92 -4.35 -3.50
C THR A 107 6.61 -4.69 -4.20
N THR A 108 6.38 -4.13 -5.39
CA THR A 108 5.22 -4.45 -6.22
C THR A 108 5.26 -5.91 -6.68
N CYS A 109 6.42 -6.44 -7.07
CA CYS A 109 6.62 -7.86 -7.38
C CYS A 109 6.36 -8.77 -6.17
N LEU A 110 6.76 -8.37 -4.95
CA LEU A 110 6.43 -9.11 -3.73
C LEU A 110 4.92 -9.19 -3.52
N MET A 111 4.19 -8.10 -3.77
CA MET A 111 2.72 -8.08 -3.71
C MET A 111 2.07 -8.90 -4.83
N CYS A 112 2.61 -8.87 -6.05
CA CYS A 112 2.22 -9.79 -7.13
C CYS A 112 2.40 -11.25 -6.72
N TYR A 113 3.56 -11.58 -6.17
CA TYR A 113 3.85 -12.91 -5.67
C TYR A 113 2.84 -13.31 -4.60
N ALA A 114 2.60 -12.46 -3.60
CA ALA A 114 1.63 -12.72 -2.55
C ALA A 114 0.24 -13.02 -3.13
N SER A 115 -0.24 -12.20 -4.07
CA SER A 115 -1.56 -12.34 -4.69
C SER A 115 -1.69 -13.62 -5.52
N LEU A 116 -0.73 -13.89 -6.42
CA LEU A 116 -0.80 -14.99 -7.38
C LEU A 116 -0.42 -16.36 -6.80
N SER A 117 0.44 -16.39 -5.77
CA SER A 117 0.86 -17.65 -5.12
C SER A 117 -0.20 -18.27 -4.23
N TYR A 118 -1.25 -17.53 -3.88
CA TYR A 118 -2.29 -17.98 -2.97
C TYR A 118 -2.98 -19.25 -3.47
N SER A 119 -3.08 -20.25 -2.59
CA SER A 119 -3.73 -21.54 -2.88
C SER A 119 -3.17 -22.28 -4.11
N ARG A 120 -1.92 -21.98 -4.51
CA ARG A 120 -1.24 -22.66 -5.63
C ARG A 120 -0.29 -23.76 -5.14
N PRO A 121 -0.01 -24.79 -5.96
CA PRO A 121 1.01 -25.80 -5.64
C PRO A 121 2.40 -25.19 -5.45
N THR A 122 3.27 -25.84 -4.67
CA THR A 122 4.64 -25.35 -4.38
C THR A 122 5.44 -25.09 -5.65
N GLU A 123 5.34 -25.96 -6.65
CA GLU A 123 6.01 -25.80 -7.95
C GLU A 123 5.64 -24.48 -8.63
N PHE A 124 4.35 -24.15 -8.69
CA PHE A 124 3.89 -22.87 -9.25
C PHE A 124 4.45 -21.68 -8.48
N ARG A 125 4.51 -21.77 -7.14
CA ARG A 125 5.08 -20.69 -6.30
C ARG A 125 6.57 -20.51 -6.57
N ILE A 126 7.33 -21.59 -6.75
CA ILE A 126 8.76 -21.52 -7.07
C ILE A 126 8.95 -20.85 -8.44
N TRP A 127 8.22 -21.31 -9.46
CA TRP A 127 8.30 -20.72 -10.80
C TRP A 127 7.92 -19.24 -10.83
N LEU A 128 6.86 -18.86 -10.11
CA LEU A 128 6.46 -17.47 -9.98
C LEU A 128 7.54 -16.64 -9.28
N ALA A 129 8.18 -17.16 -8.22
CA ALA A 129 9.27 -16.46 -7.56
C ALA A 129 10.46 -16.24 -8.50
N ILE A 130 10.87 -17.27 -9.26
CA ILE A 130 11.93 -17.17 -10.27
C ILE A 130 11.56 -16.10 -11.31
N LEU A 131 10.33 -16.13 -11.83
CA LEU A 131 9.86 -15.14 -12.80
C LEU A 131 9.90 -13.71 -12.23
N CYS A 132 9.46 -13.50 -10.98
CA CYS A 132 9.55 -12.20 -10.33
C CYS A 132 10.99 -11.71 -10.18
N VAL A 133 11.92 -12.60 -9.81
CA VAL A 133 13.35 -12.25 -9.69
C VAL A 133 13.96 -11.90 -11.04
N LEU A 134 13.69 -12.71 -12.08
CA LEU A 134 14.16 -12.44 -13.44
C LEU A 134 13.57 -11.13 -13.99
N PHE A 135 12.29 -10.86 -13.72
CA PHE A 135 11.66 -9.60 -14.09
C PHE A 135 12.31 -8.41 -13.37
N CYS A 136 12.54 -8.50 -12.05
CA CYS A 136 13.25 -7.45 -11.32
C CYS A 136 14.66 -7.22 -11.90
N ALA A 137 15.43 -8.30 -12.13
CA ALA A 137 16.77 -8.19 -12.71
C ALA A 137 16.76 -7.55 -14.10
N PHE A 138 15.79 -7.92 -14.95
CA PHE A 138 15.59 -7.32 -16.27
C PHE A 138 15.29 -5.83 -16.17
N ILE A 139 14.30 -5.44 -15.36
CA ILE A 139 13.93 -4.04 -15.16
C ILE A 139 15.13 -3.24 -14.65
N THR A 140 15.89 -3.77 -13.69
CA THR A 140 17.08 -3.13 -13.15
C THR A 140 18.16 -2.93 -14.20
N ALA A 141 18.51 -3.97 -14.95
CA ALA A 141 19.53 -3.89 -15.99
C ALA A 141 19.13 -2.93 -17.12
N TYR A 142 17.86 -3.02 -17.56
CA TYR A 142 17.36 -2.18 -18.63
C TYR A 142 17.19 -0.72 -18.19
N TYR A 143 16.72 -0.47 -16.97
CA TYR A 143 16.62 0.88 -16.43
C TYR A 143 18.01 1.51 -16.25
N HIS A 144 18.97 0.74 -15.74
CA HIS A 144 20.35 1.20 -15.61
C HIS A 144 21.00 1.53 -16.96
N TYR A 145 20.67 0.77 -18.01
CA TYR A 145 21.13 1.02 -19.37
C TYR A 145 20.48 2.26 -20.00
N LEU A 146 19.16 2.40 -19.87
CA LEU A 146 18.39 3.45 -20.52
C LEU A 146 18.51 4.80 -19.79
N GLN A 147 18.57 4.77 -18.46
CA GLN A 147 18.62 5.95 -17.57
C GLN A 147 17.46 6.96 -17.78
N ASP A 148 16.33 6.51 -18.33
CA ASP A 148 15.12 7.31 -18.55
C ASP A 148 14.06 7.00 -17.48
N PRO A 149 13.80 7.93 -16.54
CA PRO A 149 12.82 7.75 -15.47
C PRO A 149 11.41 7.44 -15.96
N ALA A 150 11.03 7.87 -17.17
CA ALA A 150 9.71 7.60 -17.73
C ALA A 150 9.47 6.10 -17.96
N PHE A 151 10.51 5.33 -18.29
CA PHE A 151 10.41 3.87 -18.41
C PHE A 151 9.99 3.23 -17.08
N HIS A 152 10.69 3.58 -16.00
CA HIS A 152 10.37 3.09 -14.65
C HIS A 152 8.94 3.45 -14.24
N GLN A 153 8.55 4.72 -14.41
CA GLN A 153 7.24 5.24 -14.03
C GLN A 153 6.10 4.47 -14.73
N ASN A 154 6.25 4.22 -16.04
CA ASN A 154 5.26 3.49 -16.83
C ASN A 154 5.13 2.03 -16.38
N VAL A 155 6.26 1.35 -16.13
CA VAL A 155 6.26 -0.04 -15.64
C VAL A 155 5.60 -0.11 -14.26
N TYR A 156 5.99 0.76 -13.33
CA TYR A 156 5.43 0.82 -11.99
C TYR A 156 3.92 1.09 -12.00
N ALA A 157 3.47 2.05 -12.81
CA ALA A 157 2.05 2.38 -12.95
C ALA A 157 1.24 1.20 -13.50
N ALA A 158 1.72 0.56 -14.57
CA ALA A 158 1.05 -0.59 -15.17
C ALA A 158 0.90 -1.76 -14.17
N MET A 159 1.98 -2.07 -13.44
CA MET A 159 1.94 -3.13 -12.41
C MET A 159 0.98 -2.80 -11.28
N THR A 160 1.01 -1.56 -10.78
CA THR A 160 0.16 -1.11 -9.67
C THR A 160 -1.32 -1.15 -10.05
N VAL A 161 -1.66 -0.64 -11.23
CA VAL A 161 -3.03 -0.68 -11.77
C VAL A 161 -3.51 -2.12 -11.89
N TRP A 162 -2.72 -2.98 -12.54
CA TRP A 162 -3.06 -4.39 -12.69
C TRP A 162 -3.30 -5.08 -11.34
N LEU A 163 -2.44 -4.82 -10.34
CA LEU A 163 -2.56 -5.39 -9.01
C LEU A 163 -3.83 -4.96 -8.28
N VAL A 164 -4.16 -3.66 -8.33
CA VAL A 164 -5.37 -3.13 -7.70
C VAL A 164 -6.60 -3.77 -8.33
N PHE A 165 -6.69 -3.82 -9.65
CA PHE A 165 -7.80 -4.47 -10.35
C PHE A 165 -7.89 -5.97 -10.02
N ARG A 166 -6.75 -6.66 -10.01
CA ARG A 166 -6.68 -8.10 -9.72
C ARG A 166 -7.12 -8.42 -8.29
N SER A 167 -6.72 -7.60 -7.31
CA SER A 167 -7.12 -7.72 -5.90
C SER A 167 -8.60 -7.38 -5.70
N ALA A 168 -9.12 -6.35 -6.38
CA ALA A 168 -10.53 -5.97 -6.35
C ALA A 168 -11.42 -7.07 -6.95
N TRP A 169 -11.03 -7.64 -8.08
CA TRP A 169 -11.72 -8.77 -8.70
C TRP A 169 -11.78 -9.99 -7.76
N GLN A 170 -10.69 -10.31 -7.07
CA GLN A 170 -10.65 -11.44 -6.14
C GLN A 170 -11.50 -11.20 -4.89
N MET A 171 -11.45 -9.99 -4.35
CA MET A 171 -12.30 -9.57 -3.25
C MET A 171 -13.78 -9.74 -3.61
N GLU A 172 -14.20 -9.21 -4.76
CA GLU A 172 -15.58 -9.28 -5.23
C GLU A 172 -16.04 -10.73 -5.47
N ASN A 173 -15.24 -11.55 -6.15
CA ASN A 173 -15.54 -12.97 -6.36
C ASN A 173 -15.65 -13.77 -5.06
N THR A 174 -14.91 -13.38 -4.02
CA THR A 174 -14.85 -14.12 -2.76
C THR A 174 -15.93 -13.70 -1.78
N LEU A 175 -16.44 -12.46 -1.85
CA LEU A 175 -17.40 -11.93 -0.87
C LEU A 175 -18.81 -11.77 -1.44
N ARG A 176 -18.97 -11.33 -2.69
CA ARG A 176 -20.29 -10.97 -3.24
C ARG A 176 -21.22 -12.19 -3.38
N PRO A 177 -22.39 -12.21 -2.71
CA PRO A 177 -23.28 -13.38 -2.72
C PRO A 177 -23.79 -13.77 -4.12
N SER A 178 -24.07 -12.79 -4.99
CA SER A 178 -24.55 -13.04 -6.34
C SER A 178 -23.52 -13.73 -7.24
N TRP A 179 -22.23 -13.47 -6.99
CA TRP A 179 -21.12 -14.07 -7.75
C TRP A 179 -20.78 -15.46 -7.21
N ARG A 180 -20.85 -15.63 -5.89
CA ARG A 180 -20.61 -16.91 -5.20
C ARG A 180 -21.75 -17.92 -5.32
N LYS A 181 -22.90 -17.50 -5.83
CA LYS A 181 -24.13 -18.31 -5.88
C LYS A 181 -24.56 -18.76 -4.49
N THR A 182 -24.66 -17.80 -3.56
CA THR A 182 -25.10 -18.02 -2.18
C THR A 182 -26.39 -17.27 -1.84
N THR A 183 -27.11 -16.76 -2.84
CA THR A 183 -28.43 -16.15 -2.62
C THR A 183 -29.45 -17.20 -2.18
N GLU A 184 -30.59 -16.78 -1.63
CA GLU A 184 -31.64 -17.73 -1.22
C GLU A 184 -32.15 -18.57 -2.40
N ALA A 185 -32.23 -17.98 -3.60
CA ALA A 185 -32.57 -18.70 -4.82
C ALA A 185 -31.53 -19.79 -5.14
N ASP A 186 -30.23 -19.49 -4.99
CA ASP A 186 -29.16 -20.47 -5.19
C ASP A 186 -29.17 -21.57 -4.13
N ARG A 187 -29.47 -21.22 -2.86
CA ARG A 187 -29.59 -22.18 -1.75
C ARG A 187 -30.69 -23.18 -2.03
N LEU A 188 -31.88 -22.71 -2.39
CA LEU A 188 -33.01 -23.56 -2.77
C LEU A 188 -32.69 -24.42 -4.00
N ALA A 189 -31.96 -23.88 -4.99
CA ALA A 189 -31.52 -24.67 -6.15
C ALA A 189 -30.53 -25.79 -5.77
N LYS A 190 -29.62 -25.56 -4.82
CA LYS A 190 -28.68 -26.57 -4.30
C LYS A 190 -29.38 -27.61 -3.43
N GLU A 191 -30.31 -27.18 -2.59
CA GLU A 191 -31.14 -28.07 -1.76
C GLU A 191 -31.97 -29.04 -2.62
N LYS A 192 -32.59 -28.52 -3.70
CA LYS A 192 -33.29 -29.36 -4.70
C LYS A 192 -32.37 -30.38 -5.39
N LYS A 193 -31.08 -30.13 -5.47
CA LYS A 193 -30.06 -31.04 -6.02
C LYS A 193 -29.49 -32.01 -4.98
N GLY A 194 -30.02 -32.01 -3.74
CA GLY A 194 -29.53 -32.86 -2.65
C GLY A 194 -28.17 -32.47 -2.10
N VAL A 195 -27.68 -31.26 -2.41
CA VAL A 195 -26.40 -30.76 -1.87
C VAL A 195 -26.65 -30.24 -0.46
N ALA A 196 -25.78 -30.61 0.49
CA ALA A 196 -25.84 -30.08 1.84
C ALA A 196 -25.70 -28.54 1.82
N VAL A 197 -26.69 -27.85 2.37
CA VAL A 197 -26.73 -26.39 2.44
C VAL A 197 -26.90 -25.93 3.89
N PRO A 198 -26.36 -24.76 4.27
CA PRO A 198 -26.66 -24.15 5.57
C PRO A 198 -28.16 -23.87 5.72
N THR A 199 -28.60 -23.66 6.96
CA THR A 199 -29.94 -23.14 7.23
C THR A 199 -30.10 -21.76 6.58
N ARG A 200 -31.34 -21.36 6.29
CA ARG A 200 -31.63 -20.05 5.72
C ARG A 200 -31.06 -18.92 6.59
N GLU A 201 -31.28 -18.98 7.89
CA GLU A 201 -30.79 -17.98 8.86
C GLU A 201 -29.26 -17.88 8.85
N GLU A 202 -28.56 -19.03 8.82
CA GLU A 202 -27.10 -19.04 8.77
C GLU A 202 -26.57 -18.51 7.44
N GLN A 203 -27.19 -18.88 6.32
CA GLN A 203 -26.81 -18.37 5.00
C GLN A 203 -27.02 -16.86 4.89
N GLU A 204 -28.13 -16.33 5.43
CA GLU A 204 -28.41 -14.90 5.51
C GLU A 204 -27.38 -14.18 6.41
N ARG A 205 -27.03 -14.75 7.57
CA ARG A 205 -25.98 -14.22 8.46
C ARG A 205 -24.62 -14.13 7.76
N LEU A 206 -24.20 -15.19 7.07
CA LEU A 206 -22.93 -15.24 6.34
C LEU A 206 -22.91 -14.22 5.20
N ASN A 207 -23.98 -14.14 4.41
CA ASN A 207 -24.08 -13.17 3.32
C ASN A 207 -24.05 -11.73 3.83
N LYS A 208 -24.74 -11.44 4.94
CA LYS A 208 -24.73 -10.10 5.56
C LYS A 208 -23.33 -9.73 6.03
N ARG A 209 -22.66 -10.62 6.78
CA ARG A 209 -21.28 -10.42 7.23
C ARG A 209 -20.34 -10.14 6.03
N ASP A 210 -20.43 -10.95 4.98
CA ASP A 210 -19.53 -10.83 3.84
C ASP A 210 -19.79 -9.55 3.02
N LEU A 211 -21.05 -9.08 2.96
CA LEU A 211 -21.39 -7.79 2.38
C LEU A 211 -20.88 -6.61 3.24
N ASP A 212 -20.96 -6.70 4.57
CA ASP A 212 -20.42 -5.70 5.48
C ASP A 212 -18.89 -5.60 5.35
N ILE A 213 -18.20 -6.75 5.24
CA ILE A 213 -16.76 -6.81 4.97
C ILE A 213 -16.44 -6.18 3.61
N LEU A 214 -17.18 -6.56 2.56
CA LEU A 214 -16.99 -6.04 1.21
C LEU A 214 -17.16 -4.51 1.16
N HIS A 215 -18.18 -3.97 1.83
CA HIS A 215 -18.42 -2.54 1.94
C HIS A 215 -17.23 -1.84 2.61
N ASN A 216 -16.79 -2.32 3.77
CA ASN A 216 -15.66 -1.74 4.50
C ASN A 216 -14.34 -1.81 3.70
N MET A 217 -14.10 -2.92 2.99
CA MET A 217 -12.93 -3.05 2.12
C MET A 217 -13.00 -2.04 0.95
N TRP A 218 -14.16 -1.83 0.34
CA TRP A 218 -14.32 -0.81 -0.70
C TRP A 218 -14.12 0.62 -0.20
N LEU A 219 -14.55 0.93 1.02
CA LEU A 219 -14.25 2.23 1.65
C LEU A 219 -12.74 2.44 1.80
N LEU A 220 -12.02 1.42 2.30
CA LEU A 220 -10.57 1.46 2.43
C LEU A 220 -9.87 1.59 1.07
N VAL A 221 -10.31 0.84 0.06
CA VAL A 221 -9.77 0.92 -1.32
C VAL A 221 -10.03 2.29 -1.92
N GLY A 222 -11.26 2.79 -1.87
CA GLY A 222 -11.64 4.09 -2.41
C GLY A 222 -10.84 5.23 -1.75
N TRP A 223 -10.67 5.18 -0.44
CA TRP A 223 -9.84 6.14 0.29
C TRP A 223 -8.36 6.02 -0.09
N GLY A 224 -7.78 4.81 -0.04
CA GLY A 224 -6.37 4.58 -0.35
C GLY A 224 -6.00 4.99 -1.78
N VAL A 225 -6.83 4.61 -2.77
CA VAL A 225 -6.66 5.02 -4.17
C VAL A 225 -6.85 6.52 -4.33
N GLY A 226 -7.85 7.12 -3.69
CA GLY A 226 -8.10 8.56 -3.75
C GLY A 226 -6.94 9.39 -3.20
N VAL A 227 -6.39 9.00 -2.04
CA VAL A 227 -5.20 9.62 -1.44
C VAL A 227 -4.00 9.45 -2.37
N PHE A 228 -3.75 8.25 -2.90
CA PHE A 228 -2.64 8.00 -3.81
C PHE A 228 -2.71 8.85 -5.09
N LEU A 229 -3.88 8.91 -5.74
CA LEU A 229 -4.10 9.72 -6.94
C LEU A 229 -4.01 11.22 -6.66
N THR A 230 -4.41 11.66 -5.46
CA THR A 230 -4.22 13.06 -5.02
C THR A 230 -2.73 13.38 -4.94
N GLY A 231 -1.94 12.51 -4.32
CA GLY A 231 -0.49 12.62 -4.36
C GLY A 231 0.03 12.71 -5.79
N PHE A 232 -0.39 11.80 -6.68
CA PHE A 232 0.04 11.78 -8.09
C PHE A 232 -0.27 13.07 -8.83
N ALA A 233 -1.45 13.64 -8.59
CA ALA A 233 -1.83 14.92 -9.17
C ALA A 233 -0.94 16.06 -8.67
N ILE A 234 -0.65 16.10 -7.36
CA ILE A 234 0.25 17.11 -6.77
C ILE A 234 1.66 16.98 -7.33
N TRP A 235 2.18 15.75 -7.44
CA TRP A 235 3.46 15.46 -8.09
C TRP A 235 3.51 15.98 -9.52
N GLY A 236 2.47 15.73 -10.31
CA GLY A 236 2.38 16.23 -11.69
C GLY A 236 2.36 17.76 -11.78
N ILE A 237 1.71 18.43 -10.83
CA ILE A 237 1.73 19.91 -10.73
C ILE A 237 3.14 20.40 -10.41
N ASP A 238 3.82 19.76 -9.46
CA ASP A 238 5.19 20.11 -9.04
C ASP A 238 6.18 20.03 -10.20
N ASN A 239 6.10 18.96 -11.00
CA ASN A 239 6.92 18.78 -12.20
C ASN A 239 6.62 19.83 -13.29
N LYS A 240 5.34 20.08 -13.56
CA LYS A 240 4.92 20.93 -14.69
C LYS A 240 5.09 22.43 -14.41
N TYR A 241 4.85 22.86 -13.18
CA TYR A 241 4.80 24.28 -12.80
C TYR A 241 5.93 24.68 -11.85
N CYS A 242 7.05 23.95 -11.86
CA CYS A 242 8.12 24.13 -10.89
C CYS A 242 8.65 25.58 -10.81
N SER A 243 8.92 26.23 -11.94
CA SER A 243 9.43 27.61 -11.96
C SER A 243 8.47 28.60 -11.29
N THR A 244 7.17 28.41 -11.50
CA THR A 244 6.11 29.22 -10.87
C THR A 244 6.04 28.94 -9.37
N LEU A 245 6.07 27.66 -8.96
CA LEU A 245 6.02 27.28 -7.55
C LEU A 245 7.22 27.83 -6.78
N ARG A 246 8.44 27.69 -7.32
CA ARG A 246 9.66 28.28 -6.74
C ARG A 246 9.57 29.80 -6.61
N SER A 247 8.98 30.50 -7.59
CA SER A 247 8.73 31.94 -7.48
C SER A 247 7.80 32.26 -6.31
N TRP A 248 6.69 31.52 -6.19
CA TRP A 248 5.73 31.72 -5.10
C TRP A 248 6.34 31.41 -3.73
N ARG A 249 7.20 30.37 -3.61
CA ARG A 249 7.94 30.06 -2.37
C ARG A 249 8.77 31.25 -1.91
N ARG A 250 9.47 31.92 -2.85
CA ARG A 250 10.25 33.13 -2.58
C ARG A 250 9.40 34.33 -2.16
N ASP A 251 8.26 34.55 -2.82
CA ASP A 251 7.37 35.67 -2.51
C ASP A 251 6.69 35.55 -1.14
N ILE A 252 6.35 34.31 -0.77
CA ILE A 252 5.67 33.96 0.47
C ILE A 252 6.68 33.89 1.65
N GLY A 253 7.83 33.25 1.45
CA GLY A 253 8.83 33.00 2.49
C GLY A 253 8.53 31.79 3.37
N LEU A 254 9.47 31.44 4.25
CA LEU A 254 9.34 30.33 5.20
C LEU A 254 8.54 30.75 6.44
N PRO A 255 7.83 29.81 7.10
CA PRO A 255 7.72 28.39 6.76
C PRO A 255 6.67 28.07 5.67
N TRP A 256 5.87 29.05 5.27
CA TRP A 256 4.69 28.83 4.41
C TRP A 256 5.03 28.35 2.99
N GLY A 257 6.21 28.69 2.48
CA GLY A 257 6.74 28.17 1.21
C GLY A 257 6.83 26.64 1.19
N ILE A 258 7.04 25.98 2.34
CA ILE A 258 7.11 24.51 2.46
C ILE A 258 5.81 23.84 1.98
N VAL A 259 4.66 24.51 2.12
CA VAL A 259 3.37 23.95 1.67
C VAL A 259 3.34 23.76 0.15
N LEU A 260 4.17 24.48 -0.59
CA LEU A 260 4.29 24.38 -2.04
C LEU A 260 5.30 23.31 -2.49
N GLU A 261 5.91 22.54 -1.58
CA GLU A 261 6.75 21.39 -1.92
C GLU A 261 5.87 20.20 -2.34
N GLY A 262 5.47 20.18 -3.61
CA GLY A 262 4.51 19.20 -4.11
C GLY A 262 5.05 17.77 -4.08
N HIS A 263 6.34 17.59 -4.36
CA HIS A 263 7.00 16.29 -4.28
C HIS A 263 7.04 15.75 -2.83
N ALA A 264 7.19 16.61 -1.83
CA ALA A 264 7.14 16.22 -0.42
C ALA A 264 5.74 15.72 -0.02
N TRP A 265 4.68 16.38 -0.51
CA TRP A 265 3.32 15.89 -0.33
C TRP A 265 3.11 14.54 -1.01
N TRP A 266 3.65 14.34 -2.22
CA TRP A 266 3.59 13.07 -2.93
C TRP A 266 4.03 11.89 -2.06
N HIS A 267 5.15 12.01 -1.33
CA HIS A 267 5.61 10.98 -0.39
C HIS A 267 4.56 10.65 0.68
N ILE A 268 3.98 11.67 1.31
CA ILE A 268 2.98 11.48 2.36
C ILE A 268 1.74 10.76 1.81
N PHE A 269 1.20 11.26 0.70
CA PHE A 269 -0.03 10.75 0.10
C PHE A 269 0.15 9.34 -0.46
N THR A 270 1.19 9.09 -1.23
CA THR A 270 1.44 7.76 -1.81
C THR A 270 1.91 6.75 -0.79
N GLY A 271 2.72 7.18 0.19
CA GLY A 271 3.12 6.35 1.32
C GLY A 271 1.91 5.85 2.09
N TYR A 272 0.97 6.74 2.43
CA TYR A 272 -0.27 6.34 3.10
C TYR A 272 -1.18 5.46 2.21
N GLY A 273 -1.30 5.79 0.92
CA GLY A 273 -2.09 5.00 -0.04
C GLY A 273 -1.56 3.57 -0.18
N ALA A 274 -0.24 3.40 -0.30
CA ALA A 274 0.42 2.09 -0.34
C ALA A 274 0.30 1.33 0.99
N TYR A 275 0.35 2.01 2.14
CA TYR A 275 0.03 1.40 3.43
C TYR A 275 -1.39 0.83 3.46
N CYS A 276 -2.38 1.60 3.01
CA CYS A 276 -3.78 1.14 2.91
C CYS A 276 -3.92 -0.08 1.99
N TYR A 277 -3.17 -0.13 0.88
CA TYR A 277 -3.15 -1.27 -0.02
C TYR A 277 -2.62 -2.55 0.66
N ILE A 278 -1.55 -2.46 1.45
CA ILE A 278 -1.03 -3.62 2.19
C ILE A 278 -2.04 -4.09 3.24
N VAL A 279 -2.66 -3.17 3.99
CA VAL A 279 -3.72 -3.48 4.98
C VAL A 279 -4.92 -4.16 4.31
N TRP A 280 -5.33 -3.66 3.14
CA TRP A 280 -6.38 -4.27 2.34
C TRP A 280 -5.99 -5.69 1.89
N GLY A 281 -4.75 -5.88 1.44
CA GLY A 281 -4.20 -7.19 1.08
C GLY A 281 -4.21 -8.19 2.24
N ILE A 282 -3.89 -7.74 3.46
CA ILE A 282 -3.98 -8.55 4.69
C ILE A 282 -5.43 -8.98 4.94
N HIS A 283 -6.38 -8.06 4.85
CA HIS A 283 -7.79 -8.37 5.06
C HIS A 283 -8.29 -9.39 4.01
N LEU A 284 -7.95 -9.15 2.75
CA LEU A 284 -8.27 -10.04 1.65
C LEU A 284 -7.67 -11.44 1.86
N ARG A 285 -6.45 -11.56 2.40
CA ARG A 285 -5.86 -12.86 2.75
C ARG A 285 -6.71 -13.63 3.75
N HIS A 286 -7.17 -12.97 4.83
CA HIS A 286 -7.98 -13.64 5.85
C HIS A 286 -9.34 -14.05 5.29
N VAL A 287 -9.96 -13.21 4.45
CA VAL A 287 -11.19 -13.55 3.73
C VAL A 287 -10.99 -14.80 2.86
N LEU A 288 -9.91 -14.85 2.09
CA LEU A 288 -9.59 -15.97 1.22
C LEU A 288 -9.34 -17.26 2.00
N ASN A 289 -8.75 -17.16 3.18
CA ASN A 289 -8.49 -18.26 4.10
C ASN A 289 -9.76 -18.72 4.87
N GLY A 290 -10.92 -18.11 4.64
CA GLY A 290 -12.16 -18.44 5.35
C GLY A 290 -12.19 -17.96 6.81
N LYS A 291 -11.37 -16.95 7.16
CA LYS A 291 -11.20 -16.43 8.53
C LYS A 291 -11.94 -15.12 8.77
N GLN A 292 -13.05 -14.88 8.07
CA GLN A 292 -13.83 -13.65 8.16
C GLN A 292 -14.35 -13.33 9.58
N ASP A 293 -14.62 -14.34 10.40
CA ASP A 293 -15.10 -14.14 11.78
C ASP A 293 -13.97 -13.90 12.80
N GLU A 294 -12.72 -14.23 12.43
CA GLU A 294 -11.55 -14.13 13.31
C GLU A 294 -10.79 -12.81 13.18
N TYR A 295 -11.10 -12.00 12.15
CA TYR A 295 -10.40 -10.76 11.86
C TYR A 295 -11.40 -9.67 11.44
N LYS A 296 -11.12 -8.44 11.85
CA LYS A 296 -11.90 -7.27 11.43
C LYS A 296 -10.98 -6.09 11.11
N LEU A 297 -11.43 -5.26 10.18
CA LEU A 297 -10.85 -3.94 9.95
C LEU A 297 -11.26 -2.99 11.08
N VAL A 298 -10.26 -2.39 11.73
CA VAL A 298 -10.43 -1.32 12.71
C VAL A 298 -9.91 -0.03 12.09
N TRP A 299 -10.83 0.87 11.77
CA TRP A 299 -10.50 2.17 11.17
C TRP A 299 -11.57 3.20 11.56
N PRO A 300 -11.48 3.79 12.76
CA PRO A 300 -12.55 4.63 13.30
C PRO A 300 -12.70 5.97 12.57
N ARG A 301 -11.59 6.52 12.04
CA ARG A 301 -11.55 7.80 11.33
C ARG A 301 -10.49 7.75 10.24
N CYS A 302 -10.64 8.58 9.20
CA CYS A 302 -9.77 8.55 8.03
C CYS A 302 -8.31 8.97 8.27
N TRP A 303 -8.03 9.65 9.40
CA TRP A 303 -6.68 10.03 9.82
C TRP A 303 -6.01 9.05 10.79
N ASN A 304 -6.72 8.00 11.23
CA ASN A 304 -6.10 6.90 11.95
C ASN A 304 -5.55 5.89 10.95
N LEU A 305 -4.42 5.25 11.27
CA LEU A 305 -3.92 4.13 10.46
C LEU A 305 -4.94 2.98 10.53
N PRO A 306 -5.44 2.46 9.39
CA PRO A 306 -6.29 1.29 9.37
C PRO A 306 -5.50 0.06 9.81
N GLU A 307 -6.11 -0.80 10.65
CA GLU A 307 -5.47 -2.02 11.14
C GLU A 307 -6.40 -3.24 11.01
N ILE A 308 -5.86 -4.40 10.66
CA ILE A 308 -6.59 -5.67 10.73
C ILE A 308 -6.32 -6.33 12.08
N VAL A 309 -7.35 -6.41 12.92
CA VAL A 309 -7.21 -6.89 14.30
C VAL A 309 -7.84 -8.27 14.42
N ARG A 310 -7.12 -9.19 15.06
CA ARG A 310 -7.66 -10.51 15.44
C ARG A 310 -8.72 -10.36 16.53
N THR A 311 -9.93 -10.82 16.28
CA THR A 311 -11.01 -10.92 17.27
C THR A 311 -10.83 -12.23 18.04
N SER A 312 -10.23 -12.18 19.23
CA SER A 312 -10.11 -13.36 20.10
C SER A 312 -11.49 -14.02 20.28
N GLY A 313 -11.58 -15.33 20.02
CA GLY A 313 -12.83 -16.11 19.89
C GLY A 313 -13.84 -15.98 21.04
N LYS A 314 -14.66 -14.94 21.01
CA LYS A 314 -15.93 -14.83 21.74
C LYS A 314 -17.11 -15.12 20.82
N THR A 315 -17.06 -16.28 20.16
CA THR A 315 -18.24 -17.00 19.68
C THR A 315 -18.06 -18.48 20.04
N LYS A 316 -18.00 -18.77 21.35
CA LYS A 316 -18.59 -20.02 21.84
C LYS A 316 -20.09 -19.90 21.61
N HIS A 317 -20.56 -20.16 20.40
CA HIS A 317 -21.95 -20.57 20.26
C HIS A 317 -22.09 -21.93 20.95
N ALA A 318 -23.05 -21.96 21.86
CA ALA A 318 -23.33 -23.05 22.76
C ALA A 318 -23.33 -24.40 22.03
N ASN A 319 -22.48 -25.33 22.48
CA ASN A 319 -22.72 -26.75 22.26
C ASN A 319 -24.10 -27.07 22.83
N GLY A 320 -25.08 -27.21 21.93
CA GLY A 320 -26.25 -28.03 22.21
C GLY A 320 -25.73 -29.41 22.61
N LYS A 321 -25.97 -29.78 23.86
CA LYS A 321 -25.78 -31.13 24.37
C LYS A 321 -26.47 -32.10 23.39
N VAL A 322 -25.70 -32.87 22.65
CA VAL A 322 -26.18 -34.15 22.11
C VAL A 322 -26.17 -35.12 23.29
N PRO A 323 -27.31 -35.68 23.72
CA PRO A 323 -27.30 -36.68 24.78
C PRO A 323 -26.65 -37.95 24.25
N ASN A 324 -25.79 -38.54 25.09
CA ASN A 324 -25.23 -39.87 24.93
C ASN A 324 -26.32 -40.90 24.57
N GLY A 325 -26.19 -41.52 23.40
CA GLY A 325 -26.82 -42.79 23.07
C GLY A 325 -25.72 -43.80 22.83
N GLY A 326 -25.29 -44.49 23.88
CA GLY A 326 -24.37 -45.61 23.76
C GLY A 326 -25.08 -46.80 23.12
N LEU A 327 -24.42 -47.46 22.18
CA LEU A 327 -24.72 -48.84 21.81
C LEU A 327 -23.38 -49.57 21.65
N LYS A 328 -23.13 -50.46 22.61
CA LYS A 328 -22.11 -51.50 22.56
C LYS A 328 -22.54 -52.58 21.56
N GLN A 329 -21.55 -53.05 20.80
CA GLN A 329 -21.24 -54.42 20.36
C GLN A 329 -22.35 -55.32 19.78
N GLY A 330 -22.03 -55.83 18.59
CA GLY A 330 -22.59 -57.01 17.92
C GLY A 330 -21.75 -57.28 16.68
#